data_AF-A0A9J5WLX7-F1
#
_entry.id   AF-A0A9J5WLX7-F1
#
_cell.length_a   1.000
_cell.length_b   1.000
_cell.length_c   1.000
_cell.angle_alpha   90.00
_cell.angle_beta   90.00
_cell.angle_gamma   90.00
#
_symmetry.space_group_name_H-M   'P 1'
#
loop_
_entity.id
_entity.type
_entity.pdbx_description
1 polymer ?
#
loop_
_entity_poly.entity_id
_entity_poly.type
_entity_poly.pdbx_seq_one_letter_code
_entity_poly.pdbx_strand_id
1 'polypeptide(L)'
;MWESVEDPHPSASLPYVLLISRILVDRLLDISMFTHVENKWVKKDSAETSKPTKICADLAALLMQDNDELKTRLLRDTTTAVGKLLIVMTRIKHEGIYTVNKLIRQVDSLKGGVSSFNNDLAFSVHTSYSSLSRGQDQEIINQAKNRAKPSREERKSDQAKIQDKSSSQAQNRVISIKKEGM
;
A
#
# COMPACT_ATOMS: atom_id res chain seq x y z
N MET A 1 -24.35 38.39 19.15
CA MET A 1 -24.55 37.47 18.01
C MET A 1 -23.33 37.64 17.12
N TRP A 2 -22.36 36.72 17.25
CA TRP A 2 -21.12 36.72 16.50
C TRP A 2 -21.15 35.44 15.68
N GLU A 3 -21.35 35.58 14.37
CA GLU A 3 -21.32 34.47 13.43
C GLU A 3 -19.86 34.17 13.11
N SER A 4 -19.40 32.99 13.56
CA SER A 4 -18.08 32.45 13.25
C SER A 4 -18.14 31.88 11.84
N VAL A 5 -17.50 32.57 10.90
CA VAL A 5 -17.30 32.10 9.53
C VAL A 5 -16.20 31.05 9.58
N GLU A 6 -16.57 29.76 9.54
CA GLU A 6 -15.65 28.68 9.25
C GLU A 6 -15.18 28.76 7.80
N ASP A 7 -13.95 29.23 7.59
CA ASP A 7 -13.27 29.09 6.31
C ASP A 7 -12.87 27.63 6.07
N PRO A 8 -13.26 27.02 4.93
CA PRO A 8 -12.84 25.67 4.57
C PRO A 8 -11.41 25.74 4.05
N HIS A 9 -10.42 25.48 4.91
CA HIS A 9 -9.04 25.25 4.47
C HIS A 9 -8.99 23.97 3.61
N PRO A 10 -8.75 24.05 2.28
CA PRO A 10 -8.49 22.86 1.50
C PRO A 10 -7.14 22.30 1.92
N SER A 11 -7.16 21.05 2.37
CA SER A 11 -6.03 20.20 2.71
C SER A 11 -4.96 20.17 1.60
N ALA A 12 -4.04 21.14 1.63
CA ALA A 12 -2.90 21.23 0.74
C ALA A 12 -1.56 21.14 1.52
N SER A 13 -1.45 20.19 2.45
CA SER A 13 -0.21 19.98 3.25
C SER A 13 0.85 19.09 2.57
N LEU A 14 0.56 18.57 1.37
CA LEU A 14 1.48 17.73 0.59
C LEU A 14 2.65 18.43 -0.15
N PRO A 15 2.65 19.75 -0.45
CA PRO A 15 3.75 20.34 -1.23
C PRO A 15 5.05 20.46 -0.41
N TYR A 16 4.96 20.63 0.90
CA TYR A 16 6.13 20.84 1.75
C TYR A 16 7.00 19.59 1.90
N VAL A 17 6.38 18.42 2.06
CA VAL A 17 7.10 17.14 2.24
C VAL A 17 7.85 16.77 0.96
N LEU A 18 7.23 16.98 -0.20
CA LEU A 18 7.87 16.75 -1.50
C LEU A 18 9.02 17.73 -1.77
N LEU A 19 8.87 19.01 -1.37
CA LEU A 19 9.92 20.01 -1.48
C LEU A 19 11.14 19.66 -0.62
N ILE A 20 10.92 19.26 0.64
CA ILE A 20 12.00 18.85 1.56
C ILE A 20 12.69 17.58 1.05
N SER A 21 11.92 16.60 0.57
CA SER A 21 12.46 15.36 0.02
C SER A 21 13.35 15.62 -1.20
N ARG A 22 12.95 16.54 -2.08
CA ARG A 22 13.73 16.93 -3.25
C ARG A 22 15.02 17.64 -2.88
N ILE A 23 14.98 18.57 -1.92
CA ILE A 23 16.18 19.26 -1.43
C ILE A 23 17.18 18.26 -0.83
N LEU A 24 16.69 17.26 -0.07
CA LEU A 24 17.56 16.23 0.50
C LEU A 24 18.21 15.34 -0.57
N VAL A 25 17.44 14.91 -1.57
CA VAL A 25 17.96 14.07 -2.68
C VAL A 25 19.01 14.82 -3.49
N ASP A 26 18.74 16.08 -3.85
CA ASP A 26 19.69 16.91 -4.61
C ASP A 26 21.01 17.10 -3.84
N ARG A 27 20.94 17.34 -2.52
CA ARG A 27 22.14 17.48 -1.68
C ARG A 27 22.88 16.17 -1.47
N LEU A 28 22.19 15.04 -1.36
CA LEU A 28 22.84 13.72 -1.25
C LEU A 28 23.56 13.34 -2.55
N LEU A 29 22.94 13.61 -3.70
CA LEU A 29 23.52 13.34 -5.01
C LEU A 29 24.80 14.16 -5.20
N ASP A 30 24.78 15.43 -4.81
CA ASP A 30 25.94 16.33 -4.86
C ASP A 30 27.10 15.79 -4.01
N ILE A 31 26.83 15.35 -2.77
CA ILE A 31 27.84 14.75 -1.88
C ILE A 31 28.42 13.45 -2.46
N SER A 32 27.61 12.64 -3.15
CA SER A 32 28.07 11.38 -3.76
C SER A 32 29.10 11.58 -4.89
N MET A 33 29.13 12.78 -5.48
CA MET A 33 30.13 13.17 -6.48
C MET A 33 31.47 13.60 -5.86
N PHE A 34 31.57 13.67 -4.53
CA PHE A 34 32.81 14.00 -3.86
C PHE A 34 33.31 12.80 -3.07
N THR A 35 34.46 12.26 -3.48
CA THR A 35 35.16 11.23 -2.72
C THR A 35 36.26 11.88 -1.89
N HIS A 36 36.33 11.53 -0.62
CA HIS A 36 37.38 12.01 0.27
C HIS A 36 38.67 11.21 0.02
N VAL A 37 39.66 11.85 -0.60
CA VAL A 37 41.00 11.27 -0.82
C VAL A 37 42.00 12.15 -0.09
N GLU A 38 42.73 11.58 0.88
CA GLU A 38 43.87 12.22 1.56
C GLU A 38 43.61 13.67 2.05
N ASN A 39 42.52 13.88 2.81
CA ASN A 39 42.15 15.19 3.39
C ASN A 39 41.82 16.30 2.37
N LYS A 40 41.55 15.97 1.11
CA LYS A 40 41.06 16.91 0.10
C LYS A 40 39.78 16.38 -0.55
N TRP A 41 38.80 17.27 -0.75
CA TRP A 41 37.58 16.98 -1.50
C TRP A 41 37.87 17.11 -2.99
N VAL A 42 37.93 15.98 -3.69
CA VAL A 42 38.17 15.95 -5.14
C VAL A 42 36.85 15.58 -5.83
N LYS A 43 36.47 16.36 -6.85
CA LYS A 43 35.28 16.11 -7.67
C LYS A 43 35.51 14.85 -8.50
N LYS A 44 34.57 13.90 -8.48
CA LYS A 44 34.63 12.57 -9.10
C LYS A 44 34.42 12.63 -10.62
N ASP A 45 35.15 13.52 -11.28
CA ASP A 45 35.24 13.57 -12.72
C ASP A 45 36.70 13.17 -13.02
N SER A 46 36.92 12.01 -13.65
CA SER A 46 38.22 11.60 -14.19
C SER A 46 39.32 11.17 -13.19
N ALA A 47 39.33 9.89 -12.81
CA ALA A 47 40.60 9.19 -12.56
C ALA A 47 40.42 7.67 -12.71
N GLU A 48 41.07 7.12 -13.72
CA GLU A 48 41.21 5.70 -14.01
C GLU A 48 41.87 4.95 -12.84
N THR A 49 41.28 3.82 -12.48
CA THR A 49 41.91 2.64 -11.86
C THR A 49 43.09 2.88 -10.89
N SER A 50 42.89 3.60 -9.78
CA SER A 50 43.82 3.48 -8.66
C SER A 50 43.54 2.14 -7.95
N LYS A 51 44.53 1.24 -7.98
CA LYS A 51 44.53 -0.06 -7.29
C LYS A 51 43.96 0.07 -5.87
N PRO A 52 43.10 -0.85 -5.41
CA PRO A 52 42.52 -0.80 -4.07
C PRO A 52 43.64 -0.84 -3.03
N THR A 53 43.98 0.34 -2.50
CA THR A 53 44.98 0.51 -1.46
C THR A 53 44.53 -0.27 -0.23
N LYS A 54 45.43 -1.08 0.31
CA LYS A 54 45.31 -2.02 1.43
C LYS A 54 44.88 -1.40 2.78
N ILE A 55 44.26 -0.22 2.78
CA ILE A 55 43.81 0.52 3.97
C ILE A 55 42.64 -0.20 4.67
N CYS A 56 41.91 -1.07 3.95
CA CYS A 56 40.73 -1.74 4.51
C CYS A 56 41.07 -2.84 5.54
N ALA A 57 42.27 -3.44 5.48
CA ALA A 57 42.68 -4.48 6.44
C ALA A 57 43.17 -3.88 7.77
N ASP A 58 43.96 -2.80 7.71
CA ASP A 58 44.49 -2.15 8.91
C ASP A 58 43.40 -1.41 9.69
N LEU A 59 42.40 -0.83 9.02
CA LEU A 59 41.26 -0.20 9.69
C LEU A 59 40.35 -1.22 10.42
N ALA A 60 40.21 -2.44 9.88
CA ALA A 60 39.45 -3.50 10.52
C ALA A 60 40.19 -4.05 11.76
N ALA A 61 41.51 -4.15 11.70
CA ALA A 61 42.34 -4.48 12.87
C ALA A 61 42.23 -3.40 13.95
N LEU A 62 42.18 -2.11 13.57
CA LEU A 62 42.01 -0.98 14.50
C LEU A 62 40.62 -0.95 15.17
N LEU A 63 39.58 -1.46 14.49
CA LEU A 63 38.22 -1.59 15.04
C LEU A 63 38.07 -2.78 15.98
N MET A 64 38.92 -3.79 15.84
CA MET A 64 38.97 -4.97 16.73
C MET A 64 40.01 -4.81 17.86
N GLN A 65 40.91 -3.82 17.76
CA GLN A 65 41.87 -3.49 18.80
C GLN A 65 41.13 -2.90 20.01
N ASP A 66 41.40 -3.48 21.17
CA ASP A 66 40.68 -3.30 22.43
C ASP A 66 40.24 -1.85 22.68
N ASN A 67 38.93 -1.68 22.90
CA ASN A 67 38.30 -0.41 23.26
C ASN A 67 39.02 0.28 24.45
N ASP A 68 39.65 -0.49 25.32
CA ASP A 68 40.38 0.01 26.49
C ASP A 68 41.72 0.67 26.13
N GLU A 69 42.43 0.20 25.10
CA GLU A 69 43.67 0.85 24.62
C GLU A 69 43.35 2.14 23.85
N LEU A 70 42.27 2.14 23.07
CA LEU A 70 41.78 3.35 22.39
C LEU A 70 41.36 4.42 23.42
N LYS A 71 40.69 4.01 24.49
CA LYS A 71 40.26 4.88 25.59
C LYS A 71 41.46 5.48 26.35
N THR A 72 42.53 4.73 26.55
CA THR A 72 43.75 5.21 27.22
C THR A 72 44.61 6.12 26.34
N ARG A 73 44.66 5.89 25.02
CA ARG A 73 45.30 6.84 24.08
C ARG A 73 44.51 8.14 23.93
N LEU A 74 43.19 8.06 23.81
CA LEU A 74 42.30 9.24 23.76
C LEU A 74 42.39 10.09 25.04
N LEU A 75 42.59 9.44 26.19
CA LEU A 75 42.80 10.10 27.50
C LEU A 75 44.16 10.83 27.58
N ARG A 76 45.17 10.36 26.86
CA ARG A 76 46.48 11.00 26.80
C ARG A 76 46.48 12.24 25.91
N ASP A 77 45.69 12.23 24.85
CA ASP A 77 45.61 13.35 23.89
C ASP A 77 44.70 14.49 24.36
N THR A 78 43.85 14.27 25.38
CA THR A 78 42.81 15.21 25.85
C THR A 78 43.35 16.56 26.35
N THR A 79 44.64 16.62 26.69
CA THR A 79 45.32 17.85 27.17
C THR A 79 45.80 18.74 26.02
N THR A 80 45.92 18.21 24.81
CA THR A 80 46.27 19.00 23.63
C THR A 80 45.02 19.57 22.95
N ALA A 81 45.14 20.73 22.31
CA ALA A 81 44.04 21.31 21.54
C ALA A 81 43.51 20.35 20.45
N VAL A 82 44.42 19.54 19.87
CA VAL A 82 44.09 18.51 18.87
C VAL A 82 43.24 17.40 19.48
N GLY A 83 43.56 16.89 20.67
CA GLY A 83 42.74 15.86 21.31
C GLY A 83 41.35 16.37 21.73
N LYS A 84 41.22 17.62 22.18
CA LYS A 84 39.91 18.24 22.43
C LYS A 84 39.07 18.30 21.15
N LEU A 85 39.67 18.70 20.03
CA LEU A 85 39.00 18.72 18.72
C LEU A 85 38.56 17.32 18.30
N LEU A 86 39.43 16.32 18.47
CA LEU A 86 39.13 14.92 18.13
C LEU A 86 37.93 14.38 18.93
N ILE A 87 37.84 14.71 20.22
CA ILE A 87 36.71 14.32 21.08
C ILE A 87 35.40 14.97 20.59
N VAL A 88 35.43 16.27 20.31
CA VAL A 88 34.26 17.00 19.78
C VAL A 88 33.83 16.40 18.44
N MET A 89 34.77 16.15 17.53
CA MET A 89 34.51 15.56 16.23
C MET A 89 33.93 14.15 16.33
N THR A 90 34.46 13.33 17.24
CA THR A 90 33.95 11.98 17.51
C THR A 90 32.52 12.03 18.06
N ARG A 91 32.24 12.96 18.97
CA ARG A 91 30.89 13.18 19.51
C ARG A 91 29.90 13.61 18.42
N ILE A 92 30.26 14.62 17.62
CA ILE A 92 29.43 15.09 16.49
C ILE A 92 29.16 13.95 15.50
N LYS A 93 30.18 13.14 15.20
CA LYS A 93 30.04 11.97 14.32
C LYS A 93 29.03 10.96 14.88
N HIS A 94 29.14 10.61 16.16
CA HIS A 94 28.21 9.67 16.79
C HIS A 94 26.78 10.20 16.86
N GLU A 95 26.59 11.47 17.22
CA GLU A 95 25.28 12.12 17.27
C GLU A 95 24.65 12.24 15.88
N GLY A 96 25.46 12.55 14.87
CA GLY A 96 25.05 12.55 13.47
C GLY A 96 24.58 11.17 13.00
N ILE A 97 25.37 10.13 13.26
CA ILE A 97 25.01 8.74 12.91
C ILE A 97 23.72 8.33 13.63
N TYR A 98 23.58 8.65 14.91
CA TYR A 98 22.37 8.35 15.69
C TYR A 98 21.13 9.03 15.10
N THR A 99 21.24 10.32 14.77
CA THR A 99 20.14 11.10 14.20
C THR A 99 19.72 10.56 12.83
N VAL A 100 20.69 10.23 11.97
CA VAL A 100 20.42 9.62 10.66
C VAL A 100 19.73 8.27 10.81
N ASN A 101 20.20 7.40 11.72
CA ASN A 101 19.57 6.10 11.97
C ASN A 101 18.13 6.24 12.49
N LYS A 102 17.89 7.23 13.36
CA LYS A 102 16.53 7.54 13.84
C LYS A 102 15.62 7.96 12.69
N LEU A 103 16.10 8.79 11.78
CA LEU A 103 15.36 9.22 10.60
C LEU A 103 15.05 8.06 9.66
N ILE A 104 16.02 7.19 9.39
CA ILE A 104 15.83 5.98 8.57
C ILE A 104 14.68 5.13 9.13
N ARG A 105 14.67 4.86 10.45
CA ARG A 105 13.59 4.10 11.09
C ARG A 105 12.23 4.78 10.97
N GLN A 106 12.17 6.11 11.05
CA GLN A 106 10.93 6.86 10.85
C GLN A 106 10.43 6.75 9.41
N VAL A 107 11.32 6.86 8.42
CA VAL A 107 10.99 6.71 7.00
C VAL A 107 10.50 5.29 6.71
N ASP A 108 11.15 4.27 7.25
CA ASP A 108 10.71 2.87 7.10
C ASP A 108 9.34 2.63 7.74
N SER A 109 9.10 3.18 8.92
CA SER A 109 7.80 3.10 9.60
C SER A 109 6.70 3.80 8.81
N LEU A 110 6.99 4.97 8.24
CA LEU A 110 6.08 5.71 7.38
C LEU A 110 5.76 4.93 6.10
N LYS A 111 6.77 4.33 5.47
CA LYS A 111 6.60 3.49 4.27
C LYS A 111 5.70 2.28 4.57
N GLY A 112 5.87 1.66 5.73
CA GLY A 112 4.98 0.61 6.22
C GLY A 112 3.53 1.11 6.37
N GLY A 113 3.32 2.27 7.00
CA GLY A 113 1.99 2.86 7.17
C GLY A 113 1.30 3.27 5.86
N VAL A 114 2.04 3.80 4.88
CA VAL A 114 1.50 4.11 3.55
C VAL A 114 1.07 2.83 2.83
N SER A 115 1.83 1.74 2.97
CA SER A 115 1.46 0.46 2.38
C SER A 115 0.21 -0.16 3.00
N SER A 116 0.01 -0.04 4.32
CA SER A 116 -1.21 -0.52 4.97
C SER A 116 -2.43 0.31 4.58
N PHE A 117 -2.31 1.64 4.53
CA PHE A 117 -3.41 2.52 4.14
C PHE A 117 -3.87 2.27 2.69
N ASN A 118 -2.92 2.05 1.77
CA ASN A 118 -3.26 1.73 0.38
C ASN A 118 -3.99 0.39 0.26
N ASN A 119 -3.58 -0.63 1.02
CA ASN A 119 -4.24 -1.93 1.03
C ASN A 119 -5.64 -1.85 1.64
N ASP A 120 -5.82 -1.11 2.73
CA ASP A 120 -7.13 -0.91 3.36
C ASP A 120 -8.09 -0.15 2.44
N LEU A 121 -7.59 0.87 1.73
CA LEU A 121 -8.37 1.60 0.75
C LEU A 121 -8.77 0.71 -0.42
N ALA A 122 -7.84 -0.06 -0.98
CA ALA A 122 -8.12 -1.00 -2.06
C ALA A 122 -9.15 -2.06 -1.63
N PHE A 123 -9.02 -2.60 -0.42
CA PHE A 123 -9.98 -3.55 0.15
C PHE A 123 -11.36 -2.93 0.35
N SER A 124 -11.43 -1.70 0.87
CA SER A 124 -12.69 -0.96 1.08
C SER A 124 -13.40 -0.65 -0.23
N VAL A 125 -12.66 -0.19 -1.24
CA VAL A 125 -13.17 0.08 -2.59
C VAL A 125 -13.69 -1.22 -3.21
N HIS A 126 -12.89 -2.29 -3.20
CA HIS A 126 -13.28 -3.59 -3.74
C HIS A 126 -14.55 -4.15 -3.08
N THR A 127 -14.63 -4.05 -1.74
CA THR A 127 -15.80 -4.51 -0.97
C THR A 127 -17.05 -3.69 -1.32
N SER A 128 -16.91 -2.37 -1.47
CA SER A 128 -18.01 -1.48 -1.81
C SER A 128 -18.57 -1.79 -3.21
N TYR A 129 -17.70 -1.97 -4.20
CA TYR A 129 -18.12 -2.35 -5.55
C TYR A 129 -18.74 -3.75 -5.60
N SER A 130 -18.20 -4.72 -4.85
CA SER A 130 -18.76 -6.07 -4.76
C SER A 130 -20.17 -6.07 -4.18
N SER A 131 -20.41 -5.29 -3.13
CA SER A 131 -21.75 -5.13 -2.53
C SER A 131 -22.73 -4.46 -3.49
N LEU A 132 -22.29 -3.45 -4.25
CA LEU A 132 -23.12 -2.76 -5.23
C LEU A 132 -23.52 -3.68 -6.38
N SER A 133 -22.57 -4.43 -6.94
CA SER A 133 -22.82 -5.40 -8.01
C SER A 133 -23.83 -6.47 -7.58
N ARG A 134 -23.68 -6.97 -6.35
CA ARG A 134 -24.56 -8.00 -5.81
C ARG A 134 -26.00 -7.50 -5.59
N GLY A 135 -26.16 -6.20 -5.31
CA GLY A 135 -27.47 -5.55 -5.22
C GLY A 135 -28.22 -5.54 -6.55
N GLN A 136 -27.53 -5.20 -7.66
CA GLN A 136 -28.12 -5.20 -9.00
C GLN A 136 -28.52 -6.60 -9.46
N ASP A 137 -27.69 -7.61 -9.21
CA ASP A 137 -28.01 -8.99 -9.59
C ASP A 137 -29.28 -9.48 -8.88
N GLN A 138 -29.43 -9.15 -7.60
CA GLN A 138 -30.60 -9.52 -6.82
C GLN A 138 -31.87 -8.81 -7.34
N GLU A 139 -31.74 -7.57 -7.78
CA GLU A 139 -32.85 -6.81 -8.38
C GLU A 139 -33.30 -7.40 -9.72
N ILE A 140 -32.36 -7.79 -10.58
CA ILE A 140 -32.65 -8.47 -11.86
C ILE A 140 -33.36 -9.80 -11.61
N ILE A 141 -32.86 -10.60 -10.65
CA ILE A 141 -33.49 -11.88 -10.27
C ILE A 141 -34.92 -11.64 -9.75
N ASN A 142 -35.13 -10.62 -8.93
CA ASN A 142 -36.45 -10.27 -8.40
C ASN A 142 -37.41 -9.79 -9.50
N GLN A 143 -36.95 -8.98 -10.46
CA GLN A 143 -37.75 -8.57 -11.62
C GLN A 143 -38.13 -9.76 -12.50
N ALA A 144 -37.18 -10.66 -12.80
CA ALA A 144 -37.44 -11.87 -13.59
C ALA A 144 -38.47 -12.78 -12.89
N LYS A 145 -38.34 -12.95 -11.57
CA LYS A 145 -39.28 -13.75 -10.76
C LYS A 145 -40.69 -13.14 -10.74
N ASN A 146 -40.81 -11.81 -10.77
CA ASN A 146 -42.10 -11.14 -10.84
C ASN A 146 -42.74 -11.23 -12.23
N ARG A 147 -41.96 -11.25 -13.32
CA ARG A 147 -42.47 -11.49 -14.68
C ARG A 147 -42.88 -12.93 -14.93
N ALA A 148 -42.22 -13.90 -14.30
CA ALA A 148 -42.53 -15.32 -14.46
C ALA A 148 -43.77 -15.79 -13.67
N LYS A 149 -44.41 -14.93 -12.86
CA LYS A 149 -45.70 -15.27 -12.25
C LYS A 149 -46.76 -15.24 -13.34
N PRO A 150 -47.35 -16.40 -13.72
CA PRO A 150 -48.37 -16.44 -14.75
C PRO A 150 -49.52 -15.53 -14.32
N SER A 151 -49.97 -14.67 -15.23
CA SER A 151 -51.16 -13.86 -14.99
C SER A 151 -52.29 -14.77 -14.52
N ARG A 152 -52.96 -14.38 -13.44
CA ARG A 152 -54.06 -15.15 -12.84
C ARG A 152 -55.21 -15.39 -13.83
N GLU A 153 -55.25 -14.65 -14.94
CA GLU A 153 -56.19 -14.84 -16.04
C GLU A 153 -55.83 -15.99 -16.97
N GLU A 154 -54.53 -16.26 -17.20
CA GLU A 154 -54.08 -17.33 -18.09
C GLU A 154 -54.37 -18.72 -17.47
N ARG A 155 -54.28 -18.83 -16.14
CA ARG A 155 -54.63 -20.06 -15.40
C ARG A 155 -56.12 -20.45 -15.48
N LYS A 156 -57.02 -19.52 -15.79
CA LYS A 156 -58.46 -19.83 -15.95
C LYS A 156 -58.78 -20.37 -17.35
N SER A 157 -58.05 -19.93 -18.37
CA SER A 157 -58.20 -20.41 -19.75
C SER A 157 -57.82 -21.88 -19.89
N ASP A 158 -56.70 -22.30 -19.29
CA ASP A 158 -56.22 -23.68 -19.42
C ASP A 158 -57.04 -24.68 -18.60
N GLN A 159 -57.63 -24.26 -17.48
CA GLN A 159 -58.59 -25.10 -16.74
C GLN A 159 -59.89 -25.35 -17.52
N ALA A 160 -60.39 -24.34 -18.25
CA ALA A 160 -61.59 -24.52 -19.08
C ALA A 160 -61.36 -25.52 -20.23
N LYS A 161 -60.15 -25.55 -20.81
CA LYS A 161 -59.81 -26.43 -21.95
C LYS A 161 -59.60 -27.90 -21.57
N ILE A 162 -59.29 -28.19 -20.30
CA ILE A 162 -59.16 -29.56 -19.80
C ILE A 162 -60.54 -30.17 -19.50
N GLN A 163 -61.47 -29.35 -19.00
CA GLN A 163 -62.80 -29.83 -18.62
C GLN A 163 -63.67 -30.24 -19.83
N ASP A 164 -63.48 -29.57 -20.98
CA ASP A 164 -64.18 -29.92 -22.22
C ASP A 164 -63.70 -31.24 -22.83
N LYS A 165 -62.40 -31.53 -22.75
CA LYS A 165 -61.82 -32.79 -23.30
C LYS A 165 -62.25 -34.03 -22.52
N SER A 166 -62.43 -33.92 -21.21
CA SER A 166 -62.96 -35.01 -20.39
C SER A 166 -64.43 -35.35 -20.71
N SER A 167 -65.21 -34.36 -21.14
CA SER A 167 -66.63 -34.57 -21.50
C SER A 167 -66.75 -35.33 -22.83
N SER A 168 -65.94 -34.98 -23.84
CA SER A 168 -65.96 -35.66 -25.14
C SER A 168 -65.45 -37.10 -25.09
N GLN A 169 -64.51 -37.43 -24.20
CA GLN A 169 -64.00 -38.80 -24.06
C GLN A 169 -65.01 -39.75 -23.40
N ALA A 170 -65.88 -39.24 -22.51
CA ALA A 170 -66.93 -40.02 -21.87
C ALA A 170 -68.05 -40.42 -22.85
N GLN A 171 -68.41 -39.53 -23.80
CA GLN A 171 -69.45 -39.83 -24.80
C GLN A 171 -69.03 -40.89 -25.82
N ASN A 172 -67.76 -40.92 -26.23
CA ASN A 172 -67.26 -41.91 -27.19
C ASN A 172 -67.21 -43.35 -26.63
N ARG A 173 -67.08 -43.52 -25.31
CA ARG A 173 -67.13 -44.87 -24.69
C ARG A 173 -68.54 -45.48 -24.69
N VAL A 174 -69.59 -44.65 -24.64
CA VAL A 174 -70.98 -45.13 -24.62
C VAL A 174 -71.42 -45.67 -25.98
N ILE A 175 -70.85 -45.17 -27.08
CA ILE A 175 -71.24 -45.58 -28.45
C ILE A 175 -70.62 -46.93 -28.84
N SER A 176 -69.41 -47.25 -28.38
CA SER A 176 -68.76 -48.53 -28.74
C SER A 176 -69.41 -49.76 -28.11
N ILE A 177 -70.02 -49.64 -26.92
CA ILE A 177 -70.66 -50.78 -26.23
C ILE A 177 -71.95 -51.22 -26.95
N LYS A 178 -72.56 -50.34 -27.77
CA LYS A 178 -73.81 -50.64 -28.47
C LYS A 178 -73.64 -51.39 -29.80
N LYS A 179 -72.40 -51.63 -30.26
CA LYS A 179 -72.10 -52.31 -31.52
C LYS A 179 -71.64 -53.76 -31.40
N GLU A 180 -71.36 -54.26 -30.20
CA GLU A 180 -70.96 -55.67 -29.97
C GLU A 180 -72.13 -56.59 -29.55
N GLY A 181 -73.37 -56.10 -29.61
CA GLY A 181 -74.57 -56.82 -29.18
C GLY A 181 -75.63 -57.04 -30.26
N MET A 182 -75.26 -57.07 -31.54
CA MET A 182 -76.15 -57.47 -32.65
C MET A 182 -75.48 -58.53 -33.51
#